data_AF-J9CFR0-F1
#
_entry.id   AF-J9CFR0-F1
#
_cell.length_a   1.000
_cell.length_b   1.000
_cell.length_c   1.000
_cell.angle_alpha   90.00
_cell.angle_beta   90.00
_cell.angle_gamma   90.00
#
_symmetry.space_group_name_H-M   'P 1'
#
loop_
_entity.id
_entity.type
_entity.pdbx_description
1 polymer ?
#
loop_
_entity_poly.entity_id
_entity_poly.type
_entity_poly.pdbx_seq_one_letter_code
_entity_poly.pdbx_strand_id
1 'polypeptide(L)' 'MKRYIFESAIEKELVNSFRTTYDGPITPDEEELDGGAFWSIESIKENMGKGIFTPNFESEFTAIFLSEQ' A
#
# COMPACT_ATOMS: atom_id res chain seq x y z
N MET A 1 -12.55 5.51 -1.40
CA MET A 1 -11.45 4.96 -0.59
C MET A 1 -11.76 5.16 0.89
N LYS A 2 -11.04 4.50 1.79
CA LYS A 2 -11.37 4.36 3.23
C LYS A 2 -10.62 5.39 4.08
N ARG A 3 -11.25 5.83 5.17
CA ARG A 3 -10.64 6.60 6.27
C ARG A 3 -10.62 5.72 7.51
N TYR A 4 -9.47 5.60 8.17
CA TYR A 4 -9.33 4.77 9.37
C TYR A 4 -8.26 5.33 10.31
N ILE A 5 -8.26 4.86 11.55
CA ILE A 5 -7.23 5.18 12.54
C ILE A 5 -6.21 4.05 12.51
N PHE A 6 -4.96 4.38 12.19
CA PHE A 6 -3.82 3.48 12.39
C PHE A 6 -3.24 3.73 13.78
N GLU A 7 -2.95 2.66 14.51
CA GLU A 7 -2.41 2.73 15.87
C GLU A 7 -1.40 1.61 16.07
N SER A 8 -0.18 1.98 16.45
CA SER A 8 0.91 1.07 16.82
C SER A 8 1.29 1.29 18.29
N ALA A 9 2.29 0.56 18.78
CA ALA A 9 2.82 0.77 20.13
C ALA A 9 3.51 2.14 20.31
N ILE A 10 3.83 2.84 19.21
CA ILE A 10 4.66 4.05 19.20
C ILE A 10 3.89 5.26 18.65
N GLU A 11 3.02 5.07 17.67
CA GLU A 11 2.35 6.16 16.95
C GLU A 11 0.85 5.92 16.71
N LYS A 12 0.10 7.01 16.46
CA LYS A 12 -1.33 6.97 16.16
C LYS A 12 -1.67 8.02 15.11
N GLU A 13 -2.25 7.58 14.01
CA GLU A 13 -2.44 8.40 12.82
C GLU A 13 -3.86 8.26 12.25
N LEU A 14 -4.37 9.35 11.69
CA LEU A 14 -5.64 9.35 10.96
C LEU A 14 -5.34 9.24 9.46
N VAL A 15 -5.50 8.05 8.92
CA VAL A 15 -5.14 7.75 7.53
C VAL A 15 -6.34 7.98 6.61
N ASN A 16 -6.07 8.60 5.46
CA ASN A 16 -7.02 8.74 4.36
C ASN A 16 -6.39 8.12 3.11
N SER A 17 -6.93 7.01 2.65
CA SER A 17 -6.42 6.34 1.46
C SER A 17 -6.99 7.01 0.20
N PHE A 18 -6.20 7.08 -0.87
CA PHE A 18 -6.61 7.62 -2.17
C PHE A 18 -6.23 6.64 -3.29
N ARG A 19 -6.92 6.71 -4.42
CA ARG A 19 -6.61 5.93 -5.61
C ARG A 19 -6.67 6.84 -6.82
N THR A 20 -5.69 6.71 -7.69
CA THR A 20 -5.67 7.35 -9.01
C THR A 20 -5.45 6.30 -10.09
N THR A 21 -5.88 6.61 -11.32
CA THR A 21 -5.49 5.87 -12.53
C THR A 21 -4.67 6.83 -13.36
N TYR A 22 -3.44 6.44 -13.67
CA TYR A 22 -2.48 7.27 -14.39
C TYR A 22 -1.72 6.39 -15.38
N ASP A 23 -1.64 6.84 -16.61
CA ASP A 23 -1.09 6.13 -17.77
C ASP A 23 0.13 6.85 -18.39
N GLY A 24 0.55 7.96 -17.79
CA GLY A 24 1.76 8.68 -18.18
C GLY A 24 3.05 8.07 -17.61
N PRO A 25 4.22 8.65 -17.95
CA PRO A 25 5.50 8.19 -17.41
C PRO A 25 5.56 8.39 -15.89
N ILE A 26 6.09 7.38 -15.19
CA ILE A 26 6.39 7.41 -13.75
C ILE A 26 7.90 7.51 -13.61
N THR A 27 8.38 8.55 -12.92
CA THR A 27 9.81 8.79 -12.67
C THR A 27 10.02 8.95 -11.17
N PRO A 28 10.27 7.86 -10.42
CA PRO A 28 10.59 7.93 -8.99
C PRO A 28 11.89 8.70 -8.75
N ASP A 29 12.01 9.35 -7.59
CA ASP A 29 13.26 9.97 -7.15
C ASP A 29 14.23 8.88 -6.65
N GLU A 30 15.43 8.82 -7.22
CA GLU A 30 16.45 7.81 -6.91
C GLU A 30 17.09 8.02 -5.53
N GLU A 31 17.02 9.23 -4.94
CA GLU A 31 17.58 9.49 -3.61
C GLU A 31 16.65 9.00 -2.47
N GLU A 32 15.34 9.07 -2.68
CA GLU A 32 14.33 8.65 -1.70
C GLU A 32 13.93 7.18 -1.87
N LEU A 33 14.04 6.62 -3.08
CA LEU A 33 13.51 5.30 -3.41
C LEU A 33 14.56 4.42 -4.08
N ASP A 34 14.69 3.18 -3.61
CA ASP A 34 15.49 2.13 -4.25
C ASP A 34 14.76 1.50 -5.47
N GLY A 35 14.02 2.33 -6.21
CA GLY A 35 13.22 1.94 -7.38
C GLY A 35 11.74 1.60 -7.09
N GLY A 36 11.12 0.87 -8.02
CA GLY A 36 9.71 0.49 -7.95
C GLY A 36 9.29 -0.44 -9.10
N ALA A 37 8.17 -1.13 -8.94
CA ALA A 37 7.63 -2.04 -9.94
C ALA A 37 6.11 -1.96 -10.02
N PHE A 38 5.55 -2.32 -11.17
CA PHE A 38 4.12 -2.59 -11.31
C PHE A 38 3.82 -4.01 -10.85
N TRP A 39 2.86 -4.16 -9.95
CA TRP A 39 2.46 -5.46 -9.41
C TRP A 39 1.05 -5.82 -9.87
N SER A 40 0.86 -7.08 -10.27
CA SER A 40 -0.48 -7.64 -10.40
C SER A 40 -1.09 -7.87 -9.00
N ILE A 41 -2.42 -7.94 -8.92
CA ILE A 41 -3.11 -8.24 -7.67
C ILE A 41 -2.69 -9.61 -7.12
N GLU A 42 -2.47 -10.59 -8.00
CA GLU A 42 -1.98 -11.93 -7.65
C GLU A 42 -0.59 -11.85 -7.02
N SER A 43 0.35 -11.12 -7.63
CA SER A 43 1.71 -10.99 -7.10
C SER A 43 1.75 -10.25 -5.77
N ILE A 44 0.85 -9.27 -5.54
CA ILE A 44 0.70 -8.63 -4.23
C ILE A 44 0.24 -9.66 -3.19
N LYS A 45 -0.84 -10.41 -3.48
CA LYS A 45 -1.36 -11.45 -2.60
C LYS A 45 -0.30 -12.51 -2.24
N GLU A 46 0.47 -12.96 -3.22
CA GLU A 46 1.53 -13.95 -3.03
C GLU A 46 2.67 -13.46 -2.13
N ASN A 47 2.87 -12.14 -1.99
CA ASN A 47 3.97 -11.57 -1.20
C ASN A 47 3.55 -10.94 0.13
N MET A 48 2.26 -11.01 0.48
CA MET A 48 1.77 -10.63 1.81
C MET A 48 2.43 -11.46 2.92
N GLY A 49 2.78 -10.80 4.02
CA GLY A 49 3.37 -11.41 5.20
C GLY A 49 4.83 -11.85 5.02
N LYS A 50 5.46 -11.57 3.87
CA LYS A 50 6.88 -11.91 3.61
C LYS A 50 7.85 -10.80 4.02
N GLY A 51 7.35 -9.68 4.54
CA GLY A 51 8.17 -8.50 4.87
C GLY A 51 8.64 -7.72 3.65
N ILE A 52 8.05 -7.97 2.47
CA ILE A 52 8.29 -7.18 1.24
C ILE A 52 7.55 -5.84 1.30
N PHE A 53 6.34 -5.83 1.85
CA PHE A 53 5.54 -4.62 2.01
C PHE A 53 5.56 -4.12 3.45
N THR A 54 5.28 -2.84 3.64
CA THR A 54 5.14 -2.28 4.99
C THR A 54 3.87 -2.82 5.65
N PRO A 55 3.86 -2.99 6.99
CA PRO A 55 2.67 -3.48 7.70
C PRO A 55 1.39 -2.66 7.43
N ASN A 56 1.53 -1.34 7.26
CA ASN A 56 0.41 -0.48 6.90
C ASN A 56 -0.15 -0.82 5.51
N PHE A 57 0.71 -1.02 4.51
CA PHE A 57 0.26 -1.41 3.17
C PHE A 57 -0.48 -2.75 3.16
N GLU A 58 0.03 -3.79 3.84
CA GLU A 58 -0.64 -5.10 3.87
C GLU A 58 -2.02 -5.03 4.51
N SER A 59 -2.15 -4.26 5.60
CA SER A 59 -3.41 -3.99 6.28
C SER A 59 -4.38 -3.22 5.40
N GLU A 60 -3.94 -2.12 4.77
CA GLU A 60 -4.75 -1.32 3.86
C GLU A 60 -5.23 -2.12 2.67
N PHE A 61 -4.31 -2.84 2.02
CA PHE A 61 -4.64 -3.61 0.83
C PHE A 61 -5.70 -4.66 1.14
N THR A 62 -5.55 -5.35 2.28
CA THR A 62 -6.55 -6.31 2.75
C THR A 62 -7.89 -5.63 3.03
N ALA A 63 -7.89 -4.52 3.77
CA ALA A 63 -9.11 -3.86 4.23
C ALA A 63 -9.85 -3.04 3.16
N ILE A 64 -9.23 -2.76 2.02
CA ILE A 64 -9.78 -1.95 0.94
C ILE A 64 -10.04 -2.78 -0.32
N PHE A 65 -9.18 -3.75 -0.63
CA PHE A 65 -9.24 -4.51 -1.89
C PHE A 65 -9.55 -6.01 -1.70
N LEU A 66 -9.35 -6.60 -0.51
CA LEU A 66 -9.59 -8.03 -0.28
C LEU A 66 -10.76 -8.33 0.64
N SER A 67 -11.16 -7.41 1.52
CA SER A 67 -12.37 -7.55 2.32
C SER A 67 -13.57 -7.59 1.39
N GLU A 68 -14.33 -8.68 1.44
CA GLU A 68 -15.45 -8.99 0.55
C GLU A 68 -16.45 -7.84 0.39
N GLN A 69 -17.02 -7.77 -0.81
CA GLN A 69 -18.28 -7.07 -1.07
C GLN A 69 -19.45 -7.91 -0.57
#